data_AF-A0A496A464-F1
#
_entry.id   AF-A0A496A464-F1
#
_cell.length_a   1.000
_cell.length_b   1.000
_cell.length_c   1.000
_cell.angle_alpha   90.00
_cell.angle_beta   90.00
_cell.angle_gamma   90.00
#
_symmetry.space_group_name_H-M   'P 1'
#
loop_
_entity.id
_entity.type
_entity.pdbx_description
1 polymer ?
#
loop_
_entity_poly.entity_id
_entity_poly.type
_entity_poly.pdbx_seq_one_letter_code
_entity_poly.pdbx_strand_id
1 'polypeptide(L)'
;MKPNSRLMTPVGGILALVCFFLPWIKMDCSIKMWGEKLNSEIVFISGFELATKQQVNLITLALIAALIIVVVSLYMLKEQTPWKSKLPVFISSGVGLGCLLFEYIHLNMGINTPIGKVTLEELEATLQIGAFGTTIGFILAIVGVWKSPNSDDG
;
A
#
# COMPACT_ATOMS: atom_id res chain seq x y z
N MET A 1 -7.22 31.78 6.12
CA MET A 1 -7.56 30.44 5.56
C MET A 1 -6.37 29.52 5.79
N LYS A 2 -6.51 28.40 6.51
CA LYS A 2 -5.38 27.51 6.84
C LYS A 2 -5.00 26.67 5.60
N PRO A 3 -3.84 26.91 4.96
CA PRO A 3 -3.42 26.20 3.74
C PRO A 3 -3.09 24.71 3.96
N ASN A 4 -3.02 24.27 5.22
CA ASN A 4 -2.48 22.96 5.60
C ASN A 4 -3.35 21.77 5.15
N SER A 5 -4.67 21.95 4.96
CA SER A 5 -5.54 20.84 4.56
C SER A 5 -5.37 20.42 3.10
N ARG A 6 -4.97 21.34 2.21
CA ARG A 6 -4.80 21.06 0.78
C ARG A 6 -3.58 20.18 0.47
N LEU A 7 -2.60 20.15 1.37
CA LEU A 7 -1.37 19.37 1.22
C LEU A 7 -1.49 17.94 1.78
N MET A 8 -2.50 17.64 2.59
CA MET A 8 -2.63 16.32 3.20
C MET A 8 -2.81 15.20 2.16
N THR A 9 -3.56 15.46 1.09
CA THR A 9 -3.78 14.48 0.02
C THR A 9 -2.53 14.14 -0.80
N PRO A 10 -1.79 15.11 -1.38
CA PRO A 10 -0.54 14.80 -2.07
C PRO A 10 0.49 14.19 -1.14
N VAL A 11 0.58 14.65 0.12
CA VAL A 11 1.47 14.05 1.12
C VAL A 11 1.09 12.59 1.41
N GLY A 12 -0.19 12.29 1.57
CA GLY A 12 -0.68 10.92 1.76
C GLY A 12 -0.38 10.01 0.56
N GLY A 13 -0.62 10.49 -0.66
CA GLY A 13 -0.31 9.76 -1.89
C GLY A 13 1.19 9.50 -2.08
N ILE A 14 2.03 10.52 -1.86
CA ILE A 14 3.50 10.38 -1.93
C ILE A 14 3.99 9.42 -0.85
N LEU A 15 3.49 9.54 0.37
CA LEU A 15 3.84 8.63 1.46
C LEU A 15 3.45 7.19 1.11
N ALA A 16 2.23 6.97 0.60
CA ALA A 16 1.78 5.65 0.18
C ALA A 16 2.71 5.05 -0.88
N LEU A 17 3.09 5.87 -1.88
CA LEU A 17 3.96 5.44 -2.96
C LEU A 17 5.38 5.15 -2.46
N VAL A 18 5.98 6.00 -1.64
CA VAL A 18 7.33 5.78 -1.08
C VAL A 18 7.35 4.54 -0.18
N CYS A 19 6.35 4.38 0.68
CA CYS A 19 6.21 3.20 1.52
C CYS A 19 5.94 1.90 0.74
N PHE A 20 5.44 2.01 -0.49
CA PHE A 20 5.27 0.86 -1.38
C PHE A 20 6.62 0.22 -1.77
N PHE A 21 7.67 1.03 -1.92
CA PHE A 21 9.01 0.57 -2.26
C PHE A 21 9.83 0.09 -1.05
N LEU A 22 9.37 0.39 0.17
CA LEU A 22 9.99 -0.12 1.39
C LEU A 22 9.78 -1.64 1.55
N PRO A 23 10.54 -2.32 2.43
CA PRO A 23 10.31 -3.72 2.74
C PRO A 23 8.91 -3.93 3.31
N TRP A 24 8.17 -4.90 2.75
CA TRP A 24 6.82 -5.26 3.20
C TRP A 24 6.82 -6.56 3.97
N ILE A 25 7.63 -7.52 3.53
CA ILE A 25 7.71 -8.84 4.15
C ILE A 25 9.17 -9.10 4.47
N LYS A 26 9.43 -9.51 5.71
CA LYS A 26 10.70 -10.07 6.14
C LYS A 26 10.47 -11.57 6.37
N MET A 27 11.13 -12.40 5.57
CA MET A 27 11.11 -13.85 5.70
C MET A 27 12.43 -14.30 6.35
N ASP A 28 12.35 -15.13 7.39
CA ASP A 28 13.52 -15.82 7.95
C ASP A 28 13.59 -17.21 7.29
N CYS A 29 14.38 -17.32 6.23
CA CYS A 29 14.63 -18.59 5.58
C CYS A 29 15.65 -19.37 6.41
N SER A 30 15.16 -19.95 7.50
CA SER A 30 15.94 -20.83 8.34
C SER A 30 15.86 -22.26 7.82
N ILE A 31 16.93 -22.75 7.22
CA ILE A 31 17.05 -24.18 6.91
C ILE A 31 17.22 -24.93 8.24
N LYS A 32 16.14 -25.55 8.73
CA LYS A 32 16.17 -26.44 9.88
C LYS A 32 16.55 -27.84 9.38
N MET A 33 17.85 -28.17 9.41
CA MET A 33 18.32 -29.54 9.25
C MET A 33 18.53 -30.12 10.66
N TRP A 34 17.88 -31.24 10.98
CA TRP A 34 18.10 -31.97 12.24
C TRP A 34 17.91 -31.16 13.54
N GLY A 35 17.00 -30.18 13.53
CA GLY A 35 16.67 -29.38 14.71
C GLY A 35 17.66 -28.25 15.03
N GLU A 36 18.76 -28.12 14.29
CA GLU A 36 19.71 -27.00 14.44
C GLU A 36 19.52 -25.94 13.34
N LYS A 37 19.56 -24.66 13.75
CA LYS A 37 19.42 -23.49 12.87
C LYS A 37 20.77 -23.26 12.16
N LEU A 38 20.99 -23.92 11.03
CA LEU A 38 22.33 -23.98 10.41
C LEU A 38 22.74 -22.69 9.69
N ASN A 39 21.76 -21.97 9.09
CA ASN A 39 21.93 -20.65 8.48
C ASN A 39 20.56 -19.95 8.45
N SER A 40 20.52 -18.70 8.93
CA SER A 40 19.35 -17.82 8.83
C SER A 40 19.62 -16.75 7.77
N GLU A 41 19.04 -16.90 6.58
CA GLU A 41 19.06 -15.85 5.58
C GLU A 41 17.79 -15.02 5.69
N ILE A 42 17.96 -13.73 5.97
CA ILE A 42 16.84 -12.79 6.07
C ILE A 42 16.60 -12.21 4.70
N VAL A 43 15.47 -12.56 4.10
CA VAL A 43 15.05 -12.02 2.79
C VAL A 43 14.01 -10.93 3.01
N PHE A 44 14.29 -9.75 2.46
CA PHE A 44 13.36 -8.62 2.45
C PHE A 44 12.70 -8.52 1.09
N ILE A 45 11.38 -8.56 1.06
CA ILE A 45 10.59 -8.40 -0.16
C ILE A 45 9.85 -7.08 -0.10
N SER A 46 10.08 -6.22 -1.10
CA SER A 46 9.39 -4.94 -1.24
C SER A 46 7.99 -5.10 -1.86
N GLY A 47 7.08 -4.16 -1.62
CA GLY A 47 5.77 -4.14 -2.26
C GLY A 47 5.86 -4.07 -3.79
N PHE A 48 6.87 -3.36 -4.32
CA PHE A 48 7.15 -3.30 -5.76
C PHE A 48 7.56 -4.65 -6.34
N GLU A 49 8.43 -5.38 -5.66
CA GLU A 49 8.84 -6.71 -6.08
C GLU A 49 7.67 -7.69 -6.07
N LEU A 50 6.79 -7.59 -5.07
CA LEU A 50 5.52 -8.33 -5.01
C LEU A 50 4.58 -7.96 -6.17
N ALA A 51 4.51 -6.68 -6.54
CA ALA A 51 3.66 -6.19 -7.62
C ALA A 51 4.13 -6.63 -9.03
N THR A 52 5.44 -6.84 -9.20
CA THR A 52 6.06 -7.13 -10.51
C THR A 52 6.24 -8.63 -10.76
N LYS A 53 6.44 -9.44 -9.72
CA LYS A 53 6.66 -10.88 -9.86
C LYS A 53 5.43 -11.66 -10.34
N GLN A 54 4.23 -11.10 -10.22
CA GLN A 54 3.01 -11.80 -10.60
C GLN A 54 2.19 -10.98 -11.61
N GLN A 55 1.81 -11.62 -12.71
CA GLN A 55 1.33 -10.96 -13.93
C GLN A 55 0.12 -10.04 -13.74
N VAL A 56 -0.76 -10.30 -12.77
CA VAL A 56 -1.85 -9.38 -12.37
C VAL A 56 -2.27 -9.65 -10.92
N ASN A 57 -1.66 -8.95 -9.95
CA ASN A 57 -2.01 -9.10 -8.53
C ASN A 57 -2.77 -7.88 -7.99
N LEU A 58 -3.50 -8.09 -6.90
CA LEU A 58 -4.16 -7.02 -6.13
C LEU A 58 -3.16 -5.98 -5.63
N ILE A 59 -1.92 -6.40 -5.36
CA ILE A 59 -0.80 -5.53 -5.01
C ILE A 59 -0.46 -4.58 -6.16
N THR A 60 -0.49 -5.05 -7.42
CA THR A 60 -0.28 -4.21 -8.61
C THR A 60 -1.39 -3.17 -8.75
N LEU A 61 -2.64 -3.53 -8.46
CA LEU A 61 -3.76 -2.59 -8.42
C LEU A 61 -3.57 -1.51 -7.33
N ALA A 62 -3.06 -1.88 -6.16
CA ALA A 62 -2.73 -0.92 -5.11
C ALA A 62 -1.60 0.04 -5.52
N LEU A 63 -0.59 -0.43 -6.27
CA LEU A 63 0.45 0.44 -6.84
C LEU A 63 -0.13 1.44 -7.84
N ILE A 64 -0.97 0.96 -8.77
CA ILE A 64 -1.65 1.82 -9.76
C ILE A 64 -2.52 2.85 -9.05
N ALA A 65 -3.24 2.45 -8.00
CA ALA A 65 -4.04 3.37 -7.19
C ALA A 65 -3.17 4.47 -6.54
N ALA A 66 -2.03 4.11 -5.94
CA ALA A 66 -1.11 5.10 -5.37
C ALA A 66 -0.57 6.08 -6.43
N LEU A 67 -0.22 5.59 -7.62
CA LEU A 67 0.21 6.42 -8.75
C LEU A 67 -0.89 7.39 -9.20
N ILE A 68 -2.12 6.91 -9.34
CA ILE A 68 -3.27 7.75 -9.71
C ILE A 68 -3.48 8.86 -8.67
N ILE A 69 -3.40 8.54 -7.37
CA ILE A 69 -3.54 9.55 -6.31
C ILE A 69 -2.46 10.63 -6.47
N VAL A 70 -1.19 10.25 -6.66
CA VAL A 70 -0.09 11.21 -6.82
C VAL A 70 -0.28 12.07 -8.07
N VAL A 71 -0.55 11.46 -9.23
CA VAL A 71 -0.72 12.18 -10.50
C VAL A 71 -1.90 13.14 -10.44
N VAL A 72 -3.06 12.68 -9.97
CA VAL A 72 -4.26 13.52 -9.82
C VAL A 72 -4.02 14.64 -8.82
N SER A 73 -3.36 14.36 -7.70
CA SER A 73 -3.05 15.37 -6.68
C SER A 73 -2.10 16.46 -7.20
N LEU A 74 -1.06 16.07 -7.96
CA LEU A 74 -0.13 17.02 -8.57
C LEU A 74 -0.78 17.82 -9.69
N TYR A 75 -1.64 17.17 -10.49
CA TYR A 75 -2.41 17.84 -11.54
C TYR A 75 -3.33 18.93 -10.97
N MET A 76 -4.08 18.61 -9.90
CA MET A 76 -4.91 19.59 -9.20
C MET A 76 -4.09 20.72 -8.56
N LEU A 77 -2.88 20.42 -8.07
CA LEU A 77 -1.99 21.44 -7.52
C LEU A 77 -1.49 22.40 -8.62
N LYS A 78 -1.18 21.86 -9.80
CA LYS A 78 -0.66 22.64 -10.94
C LYS A 78 -1.72 23.55 -11.54
N GLU A 79 -2.93 23.04 -11.80
CA GLU A 79 -3.97 23.80 -12.48
C GLU A 79 -4.73 24.78 -11.57
N GLN A 80 -4.50 24.74 -10.25
CA GLN A 80 -5.29 25.47 -9.26
C GLN A 80 -6.81 25.27 -9.44
N THR A 81 -7.20 24.17 -10.09
CA THR A 81 -8.59 23.88 -10.39
C THR A 81 -9.31 23.60 -9.07
N PRO A 82 -10.53 24.13 -8.89
CA PRO A 82 -11.33 23.80 -7.73
C PRO A 82 -11.50 22.28 -7.69
N TRP A 83 -11.40 21.72 -6.48
CA TRP A 83 -11.49 20.29 -6.17
C TRP A 83 -12.89 19.71 -6.45
N LYS A 84 -13.48 20.02 -7.61
CA LYS A 84 -14.82 19.61 -8.04
C LYS A 84 -14.95 18.10 -8.23
N SER A 85 -13.83 17.39 -8.38
CA SER A 85 -13.83 15.93 -8.45
C SER A 85 -12.82 15.36 -7.45
N LYS A 86 -13.13 15.48 -6.16
CA LYS A 86 -12.51 14.70 -5.07
C LYS A 86 -12.71 13.18 -5.22
N LEU A 87 -13.70 12.81 -6.03
CA LEU A 87 -14.17 11.45 -6.28
C LEU A 87 -13.06 10.47 -6.73
N PRO A 88 -12.22 10.76 -7.75
CA PRO A 88 -11.15 9.87 -8.19
C PRO A 88 -10.14 9.52 -7.09
N VAL A 89 -9.77 10.48 -6.24
CA VAL A 89 -8.84 10.22 -5.13
C VAL A 89 -9.49 9.32 -4.08
N PHE A 90 -10.77 9.55 -3.78
CA PHE A 90 -11.51 8.72 -2.83
C PHE A 90 -11.69 7.29 -3.34
N ILE A 91 -12.09 7.12 -4.61
CA ILE A 91 -12.26 5.81 -5.25
C ILE A 91 -10.92 5.07 -5.32
N SER A 92 -9.87 5.72 -5.82
CA SER A 92 -8.55 5.09 -5.92
C SER A 92 -8.00 4.69 -4.56
N SER A 93 -8.14 5.55 -3.54
CA SER A 93 -7.68 5.20 -2.20
C SER A 93 -8.50 4.08 -1.57
N GLY A 94 -9.82 4.02 -1.81
CA GLY A 94 -10.67 2.93 -1.35
C GLY A 94 -10.31 1.60 -2.02
N VAL A 95 -10.09 1.61 -3.34
CA VAL A 95 -9.63 0.43 -4.10
C VAL A 95 -8.27 -0.03 -3.61
N GLY A 96 -7.30 0.88 -3.46
CA GLY A 96 -5.96 0.57 -2.97
C GLY A 96 -6.01 -0.06 -1.57
N LEU A 97 -6.73 0.56 -0.63
CA LEU A 97 -6.88 0.04 0.73
C LEU A 97 -7.60 -1.32 0.77
N GLY A 98 -8.66 -1.48 -0.03
CA GLY A 98 -9.40 -2.73 -0.15
C GLY A 98 -8.54 -3.87 -0.71
N CYS A 99 -7.73 -3.59 -1.73
CA CYS A 99 -6.78 -4.55 -2.29
C CYS A 99 -5.74 -4.99 -1.23
N LEU A 100 -5.19 -4.05 -0.46
CA LEU A 100 -4.24 -4.39 0.61
C LEU A 100 -4.87 -5.22 1.72
N LEU A 101 -6.09 -4.88 2.14
CA LEU A 101 -6.79 -5.62 3.17
C LEU A 101 -7.14 -7.02 2.70
N PHE A 102 -7.62 -7.17 1.47
CA PHE A 102 -7.92 -8.47 0.88
C PHE A 102 -6.65 -9.33 0.79
N GLU A 103 -5.55 -8.77 0.30
CA GLU A 103 -4.27 -9.48 0.23
C GLU A 103 -3.79 -9.91 1.61
N TYR A 104 -3.92 -9.04 2.62
CA TYR A 104 -3.58 -9.37 4.01
C TYR A 104 -4.42 -10.55 4.52
N ILE A 105 -5.73 -10.55 4.27
CA ILE A 105 -6.62 -11.65 4.65
C ILE A 105 -6.24 -12.92 3.87
N HIS A 106 -5.96 -12.81 2.57
CA HIS A 106 -5.60 -13.93 1.71
C HIS A 106 -4.30 -14.60 2.18
N LEU A 107 -3.28 -13.80 2.51
CA LEU A 107 -2.02 -14.28 3.09
C LEU A 107 -2.23 -14.94 4.45
N ASN A 108 -3.11 -14.39 5.30
CA ASN A 108 -3.41 -14.95 6.61
C ASN A 108 -4.25 -16.25 6.53
N MET A 109 -5.08 -16.38 5.49
CA MET A 109 -5.83 -17.61 5.21
C MET A 109 -4.96 -18.73 4.64
N GLY A 110 -3.73 -18.43 4.20
CA GLY A 110 -2.75 -19.38 3.66
C GLY A 110 -2.86 -19.56 2.14
N ILE A 111 -1.72 -19.58 1.46
CA ILE A 111 -1.64 -19.75 0.01
C ILE A 111 -1.65 -21.25 -0.28
N ASN A 112 -2.59 -21.69 -1.12
CA ASN A 112 -2.58 -23.07 -1.64
C ASN A 112 -1.49 -23.19 -2.70
N THR A 113 -0.34 -23.73 -2.32
CA THR A 113 0.71 -24.14 -3.26
C THR A 113 0.48 -25.60 -3.68
N PRO A 114 0.98 -26.03 -4.85
CA PRO A 114 0.87 -27.44 -5.28
C PRO A 114 1.54 -28.45 -4.33
N ILE A 115 2.31 -27.98 -3.33
CA ILE A 115 3.05 -28.76 -2.35
C ILE A 115 2.33 -28.78 -0.98
N GLY A 116 1.34 -27.90 -0.77
CA GLY A 116 0.61 -27.75 0.48
C GLY A 116 0.10 -26.33 0.70
N LYS A 117 -0.64 -26.14 1.80
CA LYS A 117 -1.13 -24.82 2.21
C LYS A 117 -0.07 -24.16 3.07
N VAL A 118 0.69 -23.22 2.51
CA VAL A 118 1.73 -22.51 3.26
C VAL A 118 1.13 -21.26 3.88
N THR A 119 1.21 -21.16 5.20
CA THR A 119 0.78 -19.98 5.95
C THR A 119 1.96 -19.06 6.25
N LEU A 120 1.70 -17.76 6.45
CA LEU A 120 2.72 -16.80 6.89
C LEU A 120 3.41 -17.22 8.20
N GLU A 121 2.69 -17.97 9.04
CA GLU A 121 3.15 -18.47 10.33
C GLU A 121 4.21 -19.56 10.18
N GLU A 122 4.11 -20.40 9.15
CA GLU A 122 5.11 -21.43 8.84
C GLU A 122 6.39 -20.85 8.19
N LEU A 123 6.28 -19.70 7.52
CA LEU A 123 7.39 -19.00 6.86
C LEU A 123 8.14 -18.01 7.78
N GLU A 124 7.78 -17.96 9.08
CA GLU A 124 8.28 -16.94 10.03
C GLU A 124 8.25 -15.52 9.43
N ALA A 125 7.24 -15.24 8.59
CA ALA A 125 7.17 -14.04 7.78
C ALA A 125 6.51 -12.90 8.55
N THR A 126 7.25 -11.80 8.74
CA THR A 126 6.78 -10.63 9.50
C THR A 126 6.47 -9.46 8.57
N LEU A 127 5.30 -8.83 8.77
CA LEU A 127 4.92 -7.62 8.07
C LEU A 127 5.81 -6.45 8.54
N GLN A 128 6.39 -5.74 7.59
CA GLN A 128 7.35 -4.66 7.83
C GLN A 128 6.69 -3.28 7.62
N ILE A 129 7.48 -2.24 7.92
CA ILE A 129 7.03 -0.84 7.91
C ILE A 129 6.44 -0.39 6.56
N GLY A 130 6.87 -0.97 5.44
CA GLY A 130 6.38 -0.58 4.11
C GLY A 130 4.88 -0.80 3.93
N ALA A 131 4.36 -1.95 4.38
CA ALA A 131 2.94 -2.27 4.28
C ALA A 131 2.09 -1.34 5.18
N PHE A 132 2.54 -1.11 6.41
CA PHE A 132 1.88 -0.18 7.34
C PHE A 132 1.92 1.26 6.83
N GLY A 133 3.08 1.72 6.37
CA GLY A 133 3.26 3.06 5.82
C GLY A 133 2.40 3.31 4.58
N THR A 134 2.25 2.30 3.71
CA THR A 134 1.39 2.39 2.53
C THR A 134 -0.08 2.55 2.94
N THR A 135 -0.52 1.77 3.92
CA THR A 135 -1.87 1.83 4.48
C THR A 135 -2.15 3.20 5.11
N ILE A 136 -1.21 3.71 5.91
CA ILE A 136 -1.29 5.04 6.52
C ILE A 136 -1.35 6.13 5.44
N GLY A 137 -0.57 5.99 4.35
CA GLY A 137 -0.60 6.93 3.22
C GLY A 137 -1.98 7.01 2.55
N PHE A 138 -2.62 5.86 2.30
CA PHE A 138 -4.01 5.84 1.79
C PHE A 138 -5.00 6.49 2.76
N ILE A 139 -4.90 6.20 4.05
CA ILE A 139 -5.77 6.83 5.07
C ILE A 139 -5.57 8.35 5.07
N LEU A 140 -4.33 8.83 5.02
CA LEU A 140 -4.03 10.27 4.95
C LEU A 140 -4.57 10.91 3.68
N ALA A 141 -4.53 10.21 2.54
CA ALA A 141 -5.13 10.68 1.30
C ALA A 141 -6.66 10.85 1.44
N ILE A 142 -7.35 9.88 2.04
CA ILE A 142 -8.79 9.96 2.34
C ILE A 142 -9.11 11.13 3.29
N VAL A 143 -8.37 11.26 4.38
CA VAL A 143 -8.56 12.33 5.37
C VAL A 143 -8.31 13.70 4.74
N GLY A 144 -7.30 13.83 3.87
CA GLY A 144 -7.01 15.05 3.12
C GLY A 144 -8.17 15.46 2.22
N VAL A 145 -8.76 14.50 1.51
CA VAL A 145 -9.95 14.73 0.69
C VAL A 145 -11.16 15.15 1.55
N TRP A 146 -11.41 14.46 2.66
CA TRP A 146 -12.54 14.73 3.56
C TRP A 146 -12.46 16.14 4.18
N LYS A 147 -11.27 16.57 4.61
CA LYS A 147 -11.07 17.89 5.24
C LYS A 147 -10.95 19.04 4.24
N SER A 148 -10.92 18.76 2.94
CA SER A 148 -10.87 19.81 1.93
C SER A 148 -12.25 20.49 1.85
N PRO A 149 -12.35 21.83 1.97
CA PRO A 149 -13.63 22.53 1.89
C PRO A 149 -14.33 22.25 0.56
N ASN A 150 -15.66 22.09 0.57
CA ASN A 150 -16.43 21.98 -0.65
C ASN A 150 -16.48 23.35 -1.34
N SER A 151 -16.29 23.35 -2.65
CA SER A 151 -16.37 24.54 -3.49
C SER A 151 -17.81 24.99 -3.76
N ASP A 152 -18.79 24.38 -3.09
CA ASP A 152 -20.23 24.59 -3.33
C ASP A 152 -20.88 25.55 -2.31
N ASP A 153 -20.09 26.09 -1.38
CA ASP A 153 -20.54 27.08 -0.38
C ASP A 153 -20.37 28.55 -0.86
N GLY A 154 -20.49 28.80 -2.17
CA GLY A 154 -20.30 30.13 -2.77
C GLY A 154 -21.31 30.44 -3.86
#